data_AF-A0A7C4Z0F5-F1
#
_entry.id   AF-A0A7C4Z0F5-F1
#
_cell.length_a   1.000
_cell.length_b   1.000
_cell.length_c   1.000
_cell.angle_alpha   90.00
_cell.angle_beta   90.00
_cell.angle_gamma   90.00
#
_symmetry.space_group_name_H-M   'P 1'
#
loop_
_entity.id
_entity.type
_entity.pdbx_description
1 polymer ?
#
loop_
_entity_poly.entity_id
_entity_poly.type
_entity_poly.pdbx_seq_one_letter_code
_entity_poly.pdbx_strand_id
1 'polypeptide(L)'
;MNREQKAYTTFEAARICHVTHHSIKNWIRQGLIKASRTPGGHYRILEKDLDEFREKYDMFPKDTNAKKYRIMVVDDDPEAIQLIENILGNDDYEIIKVTNATEVGIKSVLLSPDLILLDFLMPEINGFEVCRALRNNDITKNIPIMAVTCLTKESDIERIFACGADEYLAKPFKVDQLLEKVKELVTKGRPVQK
;
A
#
# COMPACT_ATOMS: atom_id res chain seq x y z
N MET A 1 -9.90 41.30 19.42
CA MET A 1 -8.78 40.43 19.87
C MET A 1 -8.21 39.73 18.66
N ASN A 2 -7.06 40.18 18.17
CA ASN A 2 -6.38 39.59 17.01
C ASN A 2 -5.85 38.22 17.41
N ARG A 3 -6.41 37.11 16.92
CA ARG A 3 -5.75 35.81 17.00
C ARG A 3 -4.45 35.93 16.21
N GLU A 4 -3.30 35.79 16.87
CA GLU A 4 -2.02 35.68 16.17
C GLU A 4 -2.15 34.58 15.10
N GLN A 5 -1.98 34.94 13.83
CA GLN A 5 -1.97 33.96 12.74
C GLN A 5 -0.68 33.18 12.85
N LYS A 6 -0.79 31.91 13.26
CA LYS A 6 0.34 30.99 13.38
C LYS A 6 1.04 30.87 12.02
N ALA A 7 2.37 30.99 12.04
CA ALA A 7 3.18 30.99 10.83
C ALA A 7 4.33 29.97 10.93
N TYR A 8 4.49 29.17 9.90
CA TYR A 8 5.48 28.11 9.79
C TYR A 8 6.70 28.55 8.96
N THR A 9 7.90 28.14 9.38
CA THR A 9 9.09 28.12 8.52
C THR A 9 8.93 27.10 7.39
N THR A 10 9.80 27.17 6.39
CA THR A 10 9.90 26.12 5.36
C THR A 10 10.23 24.73 5.94
N PHE A 11 10.93 24.66 7.08
CA PHE A 11 11.24 23.38 7.73
C PHE A 11 10.06 22.82 8.51
N GLU A 12 9.25 23.68 9.13
CA GLU A 12 8.01 23.27 9.79
C GLU A 12 6.97 22.84 8.76
N ALA A 13 6.75 23.62 7.71
CA ALA A 13 5.86 23.26 6.62
C ALA A 13 6.29 21.97 5.91
N ALA A 14 7.60 21.75 5.73
CA ALA A 14 8.14 20.51 5.18
C ALA A 14 7.80 19.29 6.05
N ARG A 15 7.92 19.43 7.37
CA ARG A 15 7.52 18.37 8.32
C ARG A 15 6.02 18.10 8.26
N ILE A 16 5.19 19.16 8.20
CA ILE A 16 3.73 19.04 8.12
C ILE A 16 3.27 18.38 6.81
N CYS A 17 3.97 18.65 5.71
CA CYS A 17 3.65 18.11 4.39
C CYS A 17 4.45 16.84 4.05
N HIS A 18 5.28 16.33 4.96
CA HIS A 18 6.16 15.17 4.76
C HIS A 18 7.03 15.23 3.49
N VAL A 19 7.55 16.42 3.16
CA VAL A 19 8.44 16.64 2.02
C VAL A 19 9.75 17.28 2.45
N THR A 20 10.69 17.42 1.52
CA THR A 20 11.90 18.20 1.80
C THR A 20 11.59 19.69 1.88
N HIS A 21 12.37 20.43 2.67
CA HIS A 21 12.26 21.89 2.72
C HIS A 21 12.60 22.57 1.38
N HIS A 22 13.25 21.88 0.44
CA HIS A 22 13.47 22.34 -0.93
C HIS A 22 12.17 22.32 -1.75
N SER A 23 11.34 21.28 -1.60
CA SER A 23 10.02 21.19 -2.23
C SER A 23 9.15 22.39 -1.83
N ILE A 24 9.10 22.70 -0.53
CA ILE A 24 8.40 23.89 -0.01
C ILE A 24 8.92 25.18 -0.65
N LYS A 25 10.25 25.39 -0.70
CA LYS A 25 10.84 26.58 -1.32
C LYS A 25 10.50 26.69 -2.81
N ASN A 26 10.47 25.57 -3.53
CA ASN A 26 10.10 25.55 -4.95
C ASN A 26 8.64 25.91 -5.17
N TRP A 27 7.72 25.38 -4.36
CA TRP A 27 6.30 25.73 -4.43
C TRP A 27 6.03 27.20 -4.10
N ILE A 28 6.76 27.77 -3.14
CA ILE A 28 6.69 29.22 -2.87
C ILE A 28 7.17 30.01 -4.10
N ARG A 29 8.29 29.64 -4.72
CA ARG A 29 8.82 30.33 -5.91
C ARG A 29 7.89 30.23 -7.12
N GLN A 30 7.17 29.13 -7.25
CA GLN A 30 6.16 28.90 -8.29
C GLN A 30 4.83 29.61 -7.98
N GLY A 31 4.69 30.25 -6.81
CA GLY A 31 3.47 30.92 -6.39
C GLY A 31 2.34 29.95 -5.98
N LEU A 32 2.64 28.67 -5.76
CA LEU A 32 1.66 27.67 -5.35
C LEU A 32 1.31 27.80 -3.85
N ILE A 33 2.29 28.17 -3.02
CA ILE A 33 2.11 28.46 -1.59
C ILE A 33 2.43 29.94 -1.35
N LYS A 34 1.50 30.66 -0.73
CA LYS A 34 1.75 32.04 -0.29
C LYS A 34 2.69 32.01 0.92
N ALA A 35 3.74 32.85 0.86
CA ALA A 35 4.66 33.03 1.97
C ALA A 35 5.16 34.48 2.03
N SER A 36 5.38 34.98 3.24
CA SER A 36 6.10 36.22 3.49
C SER A 36 7.57 35.94 3.80
N ARG A 37 8.40 36.99 3.87
CA ARG A 37 9.79 36.89 4.32
C ARG A 37 9.99 37.74 5.57
N THR A 38 10.79 37.23 6.50
CA THR A 38 11.30 38.06 7.61
C THR A 38 12.38 39.02 7.10
N PRO A 39 12.77 40.05 7.87
CA PRO A 39 13.90 40.92 7.53
C PRO A 39 15.21 40.15 7.27
N GLY A 40 15.41 39.00 7.93
CA GLY A 40 16.54 38.08 7.69
C GLY A 40 16.40 37.19 6.46
N GLY A 41 15.37 37.37 5.64
CA GLY A 41 15.17 36.66 4.36
C GLY A 41 14.53 35.28 4.46
N HIS A 42 14.20 34.79 5.66
CA HIS A 42 13.57 33.48 5.84
C HIS A 42 12.07 33.52 5.51
N TYR A 43 11.58 32.49 4.82
CA TYR A 43 10.16 32.36 4.50
C TYR A 43 9.30 32.05 5.73
N ARG A 44 8.09 32.61 5.74
CA ARG A 44 7.01 32.33 6.69
C ARG A 44 5.72 32.05 5.92
N ILE A 45 5.14 30.88 6.15
CA ILE A 45 3.87 30.44 5.54
C ILE A 45 2.81 30.51 6.63
N LEU A 46 1.71 31.24 6.41
CA LEU A 46 0.63 31.25 7.40
C LEU A 46 -0.07 29.89 7.40
N GLU A 47 -0.56 29.46 8.56
CA GLU A 47 -1.27 28.19 8.71
C GLU A 47 -2.39 28.02 7.68
N LYS A 48 -3.23 29.06 7.50
CA LYS A 48 -4.28 29.07 6.47
C LYS A 48 -3.76 28.83 5.05
N ASP A 49 -2.60 29.40 4.69
CA ASP A 49 -2.06 29.30 3.33
C ASP A 49 -1.46 27.91 3.10
N LEU A 50 -0.92 27.30 4.16
CA LEU A 50 -0.44 25.93 4.12
C LEU A 50 -1.61 24.94 4.03
N ASP A 51 -2.68 25.15 4.80
CA ASP A 51 -3.86 24.29 4.79
C ASP A 51 -4.64 24.40 3.47
N GLU A 52 -4.85 25.61 2.93
CA GLU A 52 -5.44 25.81 1.60
C GLU A 52 -4.63 25.10 0.51
N PHE A 53 -3.28 25.17 0.58
CA PHE A 53 -2.43 24.43 -0.35
C PHE A 53 -2.60 22.92 -0.19
N ARG A 54 -2.66 22.43 1.04
CA ARG A 54 -2.79 21.00 1.33
C ARG A 54 -4.11 20.43 0.85
N GLU A 55 -5.21 21.14 1.05
CA GLU A 55 -6.52 20.75 0.52
C GLU A 55 -6.55 20.79 -1.02
N LYS A 56 -6.01 21.87 -1.62
CA LYS A 56 -6.05 22.08 -3.07
C LYS A 56 -5.22 21.05 -3.85
N TYR A 57 -4.09 20.60 -3.29
CA TYR A 57 -3.15 19.70 -3.95
C TYR A 57 -3.15 18.29 -3.34
N ASP A 58 -4.16 17.95 -2.54
CA ASP A 58 -4.30 16.65 -1.86
C ASP A 58 -3.08 16.25 -1.01
N MET A 59 -2.39 17.25 -0.44
CA MET A 59 -1.25 17.08 0.48
C MET A 59 -1.75 16.98 1.93
N PHE A 60 -2.79 16.18 2.16
CA PHE A 60 -3.11 15.73 3.51
C PHE A 60 -1.94 14.87 4.02
N PRO A 61 -1.64 14.88 5.33
CA PRO A 61 -0.63 13.99 5.84
C PRO A 61 -1.15 12.57 5.59
N LYS A 62 -0.50 11.82 4.70
CA LYS A 62 -0.45 10.38 4.89
C LYS A 62 0.25 10.22 6.23
N ASP A 63 -0.52 9.85 7.24
CA ASP A 63 -0.06 9.63 8.59
C ASP A 63 1.28 8.88 8.52
N THR A 64 2.41 9.53 8.83
CA THR A 64 3.71 8.82 8.89
C THR A 64 3.79 7.86 10.07
N ASN A 65 2.71 7.78 10.85
CA ASN A 65 2.44 6.80 11.89
C ASN A 65 1.25 5.88 11.53
N ALA A 66 0.69 5.99 10.33
CA ALA A 66 -0.25 5.00 9.82
C ALA A 66 0.55 3.72 9.64
N LYS A 67 0.08 2.67 10.30
CA LYS A 67 0.60 1.32 10.09
C LYS A 67 0.55 1.05 8.59
N LYS A 68 1.71 0.86 7.96
CA LYS A 68 1.79 0.40 6.57
C LYS A 68 1.02 -0.90 6.44
N TYR A 69 0.27 -1.06 5.36
CA TYR A 69 -0.37 -2.35 5.10
C TYR A 69 0.71 -3.36 4.71
N ARG A 70 0.72 -4.49 5.40
CA ARG A 70 1.64 -5.59 5.13
C ARG A 70 1.08 -6.47 4.03
N ILE A 71 1.77 -6.52 2.90
CA ILE A 71 1.40 -7.35 1.77
C ILE A 71 2.39 -8.50 1.70
N MET A 72 1.90 -9.72 1.90
CA MET A 72 2.69 -10.93 1.70
C MET A 72 2.62 -11.34 0.23
N VAL A 73 3.77 -11.51 -0.41
CA VAL A 73 3.88 -11.98 -1.79
C VAL A 73 4.50 -13.37 -1.78
N VAL A 74 3.75 -14.34 -2.30
CA VAL A 74 4.10 -15.76 -2.34
C VAL A 74 4.23 -16.21 -3.78
N ASP A 75 5.47 -16.48 -4.21
CA ASP A 75 5.81 -16.86 -5.57
C ASP A 75 7.20 -17.54 -5.55
N ASP A 76 7.40 -18.64 -6.28
CA ASP A 76 8.71 -19.30 -6.33
C ASP A 76 9.71 -18.57 -7.23
N ASP A 77 9.24 -17.65 -8.09
CA ASP A 77 10.07 -16.80 -8.93
C ASP A 77 10.49 -15.50 -8.20
N PRO A 78 11.78 -15.34 -7.84
CA PRO A 78 12.26 -14.13 -7.19
C PRO A 78 12.12 -12.87 -8.05
N GLU A 79 12.13 -13.00 -9.38
CA GLU A 79 11.94 -11.86 -10.29
C GLU A 79 10.50 -11.36 -10.25
N ALA A 80 9.53 -12.27 -10.19
CA ALA A 80 8.12 -11.93 -10.01
C ALA A 80 7.88 -11.20 -8.67
N ILE A 81 8.49 -11.67 -7.58
CA ILE A 81 8.45 -10.99 -6.29
C ILE A 81 9.07 -9.59 -6.39
N GLN A 82 10.25 -9.47 -7.00
CA GLN A 82 10.93 -8.19 -7.14
C GLN A 82 10.13 -7.19 -7.97
N LEU A 83 9.46 -7.65 -9.03
CA LEU A 83 8.57 -6.83 -9.83
C LEU A 83 7.40 -6.28 -9.00
N ILE A 84 6.73 -7.15 -8.24
CA ILE A 84 5.62 -6.75 -7.36
C ILE A 84 6.12 -5.78 -6.27
N GLU A 85 7.29 -6.04 -5.68
CA GLU A 85 7.93 -5.16 -4.70
C GLU A 85 8.21 -3.78 -5.31
N ASN A 86 8.70 -3.70 -6.56
CA ASN A 86 8.94 -2.43 -7.23
C ASN A 86 7.65 -1.66 -7.55
N ILE A 87 6.56 -2.38 -7.86
CA ILE A 87 5.26 -1.77 -8.15
C ILE A 87 4.59 -1.26 -6.86
N LEU A 88 4.66 -2.03 -5.78
CA LEU A 88 3.97 -1.77 -4.52
C LEU A 88 4.84 -1.06 -3.47
N GLY A 89 6.15 -0.98 -3.65
CA GLY A 89 7.11 -0.41 -2.70
C GLY A 89 7.04 1.11 -2.59
N ASN A 90 5.91 1.64 -2.15
CA ASN A 90 5.68 3.05 -1.84
C ASN A 90 5.51 3.26 -0.31
N ASP A 91 5.16 4.48 0.11
CA ASP A 91 5.05 4.82 1.52
C ASP A 91 3.90 4.09 2.25
N ASP A 92 2.94 3.50 1.54
CA ASP A 92 1.73 2.89 2.12
C ASP A 92 1.87 1.40 2.44
N TYR A 93 2.83 0.70 1.82
CA TYR A 93 2.94 -0.76 1.87
C TYR A 93 4.28 -1.27 2.43
N GLU A 94 4.22 -2.36 3.18
CA GLU A 94 5.36 -3.16 3.62
C GLU A 94 5.28 -4.54 2.95
N ILE A 95 6.31 -4.92 2.18
CA ILE A 95 6.30 -6.18 1.41
C ILE A 95 6.97 -7.30 2.20
N ILE A 96 6.22 -8.38 2.45
CA ILE A 96 6.72 -9.62 3.05
C ILE A 96 6.94 -10.63 1.92
N LYS A 97 8.20 -10.95 1.66
CA LYS A 97 8.59 -11.87 0.57
C LYS A 97 8.62 -13.31 1.06
N VAL A 98 7.98 -14.21 0.30
CA VAL A 98 7.94 -15.64 0.59
C VAL A 98 8.13 -16.44 -0.69
N THR A 99 9.29 -17.07 -0.84
CA THR A 99 9.60 -17.94 -1.99
C THR A 99 9.32 -19.41 -1.71
N ASN A 100 9.13 -19.78 -0.44
CA ASN A 100 8.91 -21.15 -0.01
C ASN A 100 7.54 -21.27 0.64
N ALA A 101 6.66 -22.07 0.06
CA ALA A 101 5.30 -22.16 0.55
C ALA A 101 5.15 -22.86 1.92
N THR A 102 6.18 -23.57 2.42
CA THR A 102 6.21 -24.07 3.81
C THR A 102 6.26 -22.94 4.84
N GLU A 103 6.79 -21.77 4.47
CA GLU A 103 6.88 -20.62 5.36
C GLU A 103 5.59 -19.79 5.40
N VAL A 104 4.69 -19.98 4.42
CA VAL A 104 3.50 -19.13 4.25
C VAL A 104 2.61 -19.17 5.48
N GLY A 105 2.30 -20.36 6.00
CA GLY A 105 1.46 -20.49 7.19
C GLY A 105 2.10 -19.84 8.42
N ILE A 106 3.38 -20.12 8.66
CA ILE A 106 4.12 -19.58 9.82
C ILE A 106 4.22 -18.05 9.74
N LYS A 107 4.65 -17.51 8.59
CA LYS A 107 4.77 -16.07 8.39
C LYS A 107 3.40 -15.38 8.43
N SER A 108 2.33 -16.03 7.96
CA SER A 108 0.97 -15.46 8.00
C SER A 108 0.51 -15.28 9.45
N VAL A 109 0.80 -16.24 10.33
CA VAL A 109 0.50 -16.13 11.76
C VAL A 109 1.37 -15.08 12.44
N LEU A 110 2.70 -15.17 12.27
CA LEU A 110 3.65 -14.33 13.01
C LEU A 110 3.63 -12.85 12.57
N LEU A 111 3.48 -12.60 11.27
CA LEU A 111 3.58 -11.25 10.71
C LEU A 111 2.21 -10.61 10.46
N SER A 112 1.14 -11.42 10.47
CA SER A 112 -0.25 -10.97 10.31
C SER A 112 -0.41 -10.00 9.14
N PRO A 113 -0.16 -10.44 7.89
CA PRO A 113 -0.30 -9.60 6.72
C PRO A 113 -1.75 -9.13 6.56
N ASP A 114 -1.92 -7.93 6.02
CA ASP A 114 -3.22 -7.35 5.70
C ASP A 114 -3.75 -7.85 4.35
N LEU A 115 -2.88 -8.43 3.50
CA LEU A 115 -3.21 -9.07 2.22
C LEU A 115 -2.14 -10.13 1.86
N ILE A 116 -2.58 -11.25 1.26
CA ILE A 116 -1.70 -12.24 0.65
C ILE A 116 -1.91 -12.25 -0.86
N LEU A 117 -0.84 -12.05 -1.62
CA LEU A 117 -0.74 -12.30 -3.06
C LEU A 117 -0.13 -13.69 -3.23
N LEU A 118 -0.89 -14.63 -3.80
CA LEU A 118 -0.49 -16.04 -3.87
C LEU A 118 -0.45 -16.51 -5.32
N ASP A 119 0.70 -16.98 -5.80
CA ASP A 119 0.74 -17.79 -7.01
C ASP A 119 0.24 -19.21 -6.71
N PHE A 120 -0.54 -19.74 -7.66
CA PHE A 120 -1.09 -21.08 -7.65
C PHE A 120 -0.27 -22.07 -8.47
N LEU A 121 0.67 -21.58 -9.28
CA LEU A 121 1.58 -22.37 -10.09
C LEU A 121 3.00 -22.30 -9.51
N MET A 122 3.23 -23.02 -8.41
CA MET A 122 4.57 -23.24 -7.86
C MET A 122 4.98 -24.72 -8.04
N PRO A 123 6.24 -25.05 -8.37
CA PRO A 123 6.69 -26.42 -8.66
C PRO A 123 6.56 -27.38 -7.49
N GLU A 124 6.84 -26.90 -6.27
CA GLU A 124 6.95 -27.75 -5.09
C GLU A 124 5.66 -27.82 -4.26
N ILE A 125 4.81 -26.79 -4.36
CA ILE A 125 3.64 -26.65 -3.49
C ILE A 125 2.45 -26.12 -4.27
N ASN A 126 1.29 -26.71 -4.01
CA ASN A 126 0.05 -26.35 -4.65
C ASN A 126 -0.60 -25.14 -3.93
N GLY A 127 -0.75 -24.00 -4.62
CA GLY A 127 -1.40 -22.81 -4.05
C GLY A 127 -2.86 -23.05 -3.62
N PHE A 128 -3.56 -24.03 -4.20
CA PHE A 128 -4.88 -24.46 -3.73
C PHE A 128 -4.81 -25.03 -2.30
N GLU A 129 -3.77 -25.79 -1.98
CA GLU A 129 -3.59 -26.36 -0.64
C GLU A 129 -3.20 -25.29 0.37
N VAL A 130 -2.30 -24.37 -0.02
CA VAL A 130 -1.91 -23.22 0.80
C VAL A 130 -3.14 -22.37 1.15
N CYS A 131 -3.96 -22.03 0.16
CA CYS A 131 -5.18 -21.26 0.36
C CYS A 131 -6.15 -21.95 1.33
N ARG A 132 -6.38 -23.26 1.15
CA ARG A 132 -7.23 -24.05 2.06
C ARG A 132 -6.67 -24.09 3.48
N ALA A 133 -5.36 -24.30 3.63
CA ALA A 133 -4.71 -24.33 4.93
C ALA A 133 -4.85 -22.98 5.66
N LEU A 134 -4.66 -21.86 4.97
CA LEU A 134 -4.85 -20.52 5.52
C LEU A 134 -6.31 -20.25 5.92
N ARG A 135 -7.28 -20.79 5.17
CA ARG A 135 -8.72 -20.66 5.48
C ARG A 135 -9.17 -21.53 6.64
N ASN A 136 -8.53 -22.66 6.86
CA ASN A 136 -8.83 -23.57 7.97
C ASN A 136 -8.17 -23.16 9.31
N ASN A 137 -7.32 -22.13 9.30
CA ASN A 137 -6.65 -21.64 10.50
C ASN A 137 -7.38 -20.41 11.07
N ASP A 138 -7.76 -20.45 12.35
CA ASP A 138 -8.54 -19.39 13.00
C ASP A 138 -7.89 -18.01 13.00
N ILE A 139 -6.55 -17.96 12.95
CA ILE A 139 -5.78 -16.73 12.94
C ILE A 139 -5.75 -16.12 11.53
N THR A 140 -5.60 -16.95 10.50
CA THR A 140 -5.37 -16.47 9.13
C THR A 140 -6.61 -16.49 8.23
N LYS A 141 -7.69 -17.14 8.66
CA LYS A 141 -8.91 -17.33 7.84
C LYS A 141 -9.56 -16.05 7.33
N ASN A 142 -9.31 -14.93 8.01
CA ASN A 142 -9.88 -13.62 7.67
C ASN A 142 -8.92 -12.73 6.85
N ILE A 143 -7.68 -13.17 6.61
CA ILE A 143 -6.73 -12.42 5.79
C ILE A 143 -7.19 -12.51 4.32
N PRO A 144 -7.35 -11.38 3.61
CA PRO A 144 -7.65 -11.39 2.18
C PRO A 144 -6.58 -12.16 1.39
N ILE A 145 -7.01 -13.01 0.46
CA ILE A 145 -6.11 -13.74 -0.45
C ILE A 145 -6.48 -13.38 -1.89
N MET A 146 -5.55 -12.78 -2.62
CA MET A 146 -5.65 -12.59 -4.06
C MET A 146 -4.76 -13.61 -4.77
N ALA A 147 -5.35 -14.43 -5.64
CA ALA A 147 -4.58 -15.30 -6.53
C ALA A 147 -3.94 -14.46 -7.65
N VAL A 148 -2.63 -14.58 -7.81
CA VAL A 148 -1.87 -13.90 -8.88
C VAL A 148 -1.16 -14.98 -9.68
N THR A 149 -1.74 -15.42 -10.80
CA THR A 149 -1.30 -16.67 -11.44
C THR A 149 -1.56 -16.70 -12.96
N CYS A 150 -0.90 -17.62 -13.68
CA CYS A 150 -1.12 -17.86 -15.11
C CYS A 150 -2.32 -18.79 -15.41
N LEU A 151 -2.99 -19.34 -14.37
CA LEU A 151 -4.22 -20.11 -14.53
C LEU A 151 -5.36 -19.21 -15.00
N THR A 152 -5.79 -19.33 -16.25
CA THR A 152 -6.74 -18.41 -16.90
C THR A 152 -8.02 -19.07 -17.41
N LYS A 153 -8.13 -20.41 -17.34
CA LYS A 153 -9.35 -21.10 -17.74
C LYS A 153 -10.45 -20.82 -16.72
N GLU A 154 -11.69 -20.71 -17.20
CA GLU A 154 -12.87 -20.51 -16.34
C GLU A 154 -12.94 -21.55 -15.21
N SER A 155 -12.72 -22.83 -15.54
CA SER A 155 -12.66 -23.91 -14.55
C SER A 155 -11.55 -23.74 -13.49
N ASP A 156 -10.43 -23.11 -13.85
CA ASP A 156 -9.35 -22.86 -12.89
C ASP A 156 -9.70 -21.69 -11.97
N ILE A 157 -10.31 -20.64 -12.53
CA ILE A 157 -10.79 -19.47 -11.78
C ILE A 157 -11.87 -19.88 -10.77
N GLU A 158 -12.83 -20.71 -11.19
CA GLU A 158 -13.84 -21.30 -10.31
C GLU A 158 -13.21 -22.06 -9.14
N ARG A 159 -12.18 -22.88 -9.43
CA ARG A 159 -11.44 -23.63 -8.40
C ARG A 159 -10.69 -22.71 -7.44
N ILE A 160 -10.13 -21.60 -7.93
CA ILE A 160 -9.40 -20.60 -7.12
C ILE A 160 -10.34 -19.96 -6.11
N PHE A 161 -11.52 -19.53 -6.56
CA PHE A 161 -12.52 -18.99 -5.64
C PHE A 161 -13.07 -20.06 -4.69
N ALA A 162 -13.33 -21.27 -5.19
CA ALA A 162 -13.84 -22.38 -4.38
C ALA A 162 -12.87 -22.83 -3.28
N CYS A 163 -11.55 -22.65 -3.44
CA CYS A 163 -10.58 -22.92 -2.38
C CYS A 163 -10.43 -21.78 -1.37
N GLY A 164 -11.14 -20.66 -1.58
CA GLY A 164 -11.24 -19.56 -0.63
C GLY A 164 -10.42 -18.31 -0.96
N ALA A 165 -9.86 -18.19 -2.18
CA ALA A 165 -9.36 -16.90 -2.63
C ALA A 165 -10.51 -15.89 -2.71
N ASP A 166 -10.23 -14.64 -2.40
CA ASP A 166 -11.23 -13.56 -2.41
C ASP A 166 -11.19 -12.77 -3.71
N GLU A 167 -10.07 -12.82 -4.42
CA GLU A 167 -9.85 -12.12 -5.67
C GLU A 167 -8.85 -12.90 -6.55
N TYR A 168 -8.87 -12.59 -7.85
CA TYR A 168 -8.02 -13.17 -8.87
C TYR A 168 -7.43 -12.08 -9.79
N LEU A 169 -6.16 -12.26 -10.15
CA LEU A 169 -5.46 -11.46 -11.14
C LEU A 169 -4.60 -12.37 -12.04
N ALA A 170 -4.91 -12.37 -13.33
CA ALA A 170 -4.18 -13.14 -14.33
C ALA A 170 -2.80 -12.53 -14.61
N LYS A 171 -1.76 -13.37 -14.70
CA LYS A 171 -0.47 -13.00 -15.29
C LYS A 171 -0.53 -13.18 -16.83
N PRO A 172 0.02 -12.24 -17.64
CA PRO A 172 0.55 -10.95 -17.24
C PRO A 172 -0.58 -9.94 -16.92
N PHE A 173 -0.35 -9.09 -15.92
CA PHE A 173 -1.31 -8.07 -15.47
C PHE A 173 -0.83 -6.65 -15.80
N LYS A 174 -1.77 -5.70 -15.84
CA LYS A 174 -1.44 -4.26 -15.87
C LYS A 174 -1.16 -3.77 -14.46
N VAL A 175 -0.18 -2.85 -14.34
CA VAL A 175 0.19 -2.22 -13.06
C VAL A 175 -1.03 -1.58 -12.37
N ASP A 176 -1.85 -0.83 -13.10
CA ASP A 176 -3.03 -0.17 -12.55
C ASP A 176 -4.05 -1.16 -11.97
N GLN A 177 -4.22 -2.33 -12.60
CA GLN A 177 -5.13 -3.38 -12.11
C GLN A 177 -4.65 -3.99 -10.80
N LEU A 178 -3.33 -4.21 -10.67
CA LEU A 178 -2.73 -4.69 -9.43
C LEU A 178 -2.94 -3.66 -8.31
N LEU A 179 -2.65 -2.38 -8.57
CA LEU A 179 -2.78 -1.30 -7.59
C LEU A 179 -4.23 -1.11 -7.13
N GLU A 180 -5.19 -1.16 -8.06
CA GLU A 180 -6.61 -1.03 -7.74
C GLU A 180 -7.11 -2.15 -6.82
N LYS A 181 -6.86 -3.42 -7.20
CA LYS A 181 -7.28 -4.59 -6.42
C LYS A 181 -6.60 -4.65 -5.05
N VAL A 182 -5.29 -4.36 -4.99
CA VAL A 182 -4.55 -4.29 -3.72
C VAL A 182 -5.16 -3.24 -2.80
N LYS A 183 -5.38 -2.02 -3.31
CA LYS A 183 -5.99 -0.93 -2.53
C LYS A 183 -7.37 -1.30 -2.03
N GLU A 184 -8.19 -1.94 -2.85
CA GLU A 184 -9.52 -2.40 -2.44
C GLU A 184 -9.45 -3.42 -1.29
N LEU A 185 -8.62 -4.45 -1.42
CA LEU A 185 -8.53 -5.54 -0.44
C LEU A 185 -7.93 -5.08 0.90
N VAL A 186 -6.89 -4.25 0.89
CA VAL A 186 -6.26 -3.77 2.14
C VAL A 186 -7.15 -2.77 2.90
N THR A 187 -8.01 -2.03 2.20
CA THR A 187 -8.89 -1.03 2.84
C THR A 187 -10.22 -1.61 3.33
N LYS A 188 -10.83 -2.52 2.55
CA LYS A 188 -12.11 -3.14 2.90
C LYS A 188 -11.95 -4.42 3.72
N GLY A 189 -10.75 -5.01 3.74
CA GLY A 189 -10.52 -6.34 4.29
C GLY A 189 -11.18 -7.42 3.45
N ARG A 190 -11.33 -8.62 4.02
CA ARG A 190 -11.89 -9.76 3.28
C ARG A 190 -13.36 -9.46 2.93
N PRO A 191 -13.76 -9.56 1.65
CA PRO A 191 -15.15 -9.37 1.25
C PRO A 191 -16.05 -10.36 2.00
N VAL A 192 -17.11 -9.85 2.64
CA VAL A 192 -18.15 -10.72 3.20
C VAL A 192 -18.87 -11.37 2.02
N GLN A 193 -18.71 -12.68 1.83
CA GLN A 193 -19.49 -13.42 0.86
C GLN A 193 -20.98 -13.33 1.29
N LYS A 194 -21.80 -12.69 0.45
CA LYS A 194 -23.26 -12.66 0.60
C LYS A 194 -23.88 -13.99 0.20
#